data_AF-A0A9E1V8I2-F1
#
_entry.id   AF-A0A9E1V8I2-F1
#
_cell.length_a   1.000
_cell.length_b   1.000
_cell.length_c   1.000
_cell.angle_alpha   90.00
_cell.angle_beta   90.00
_cell.angle_gamma   90.00
#
_symmetry.space_group_name_H-M   'P 1'
#
loop_
_entity.id
_entity.type
_entity.pdbx_description
1 polymer ?
#
loop_
_entity_poly.entity_id
_entity_poly.type
_entity_poly.pdbx_seq_one_letter_code
_entity_poly.pdbx_strand_id
1 'polypeptide(L)'
;METGKKPASLFVVGANHRSSPIGLRDRVFVDEESAPLIFDQLRRSGVTQALILSTCDRVEVQGASDNPQSAIATVRKVFAERAPVDVQTLTAQGDDPFYHMSGGVAARQIFAVASSLDSQIIGEPQVLGQVKES
;
A
#
# COMPACT_ATOMS: atom_id res chain seq x y z
N MET A 1 29.49 21.32 -5.75
CA MET A 1 29.39 19.84 -5.71
C MET A 1 27.96 19.52 -5.31
N GLU A 2 27.06 19.38 -6.29
CA GLU A 2 25.73 18.84 -6.04
C GLU A 2 25.89 17.39 -5.57
N THR A 3 25.47 17.11 -4.33
CA THR A 3 25.34 15.75 -3.84
C THR A 3 24.40 15.00 -4.77
N GLY A 4 24.91 14.03 -5.52
CA GLY A 4 24.12 13.14 -6.37
C GLY A 4 23.14 12.34 -5.52
N LYS A 5 21.98 12.95 -5.24
CA LYS A 5 20.90 12.31 -4.50
C LYS A 5 20.37 11.19 -5.39
N LYS A 6 20.52 9.94 -4.93
CA LYS A 6 19.93 8.78 -5.60
C LYS A 6 18.43 9.06 -5.80
N PRO A 7 17.87 8.88 -7.00
CA PRO A 7 16.47 9.16 -7.23
C PRO A 7 15.61 8.27 -6.33
N ALA A 8 14.55 8.85 -5.77
CA ALA A 8 13.57 8.12 -4.99
C ALA A 8 13.03 6.93 -5.80
N SER A 9 12.91 5.77 -5.15
CA SER A 9 12.39 4.56 -5.76
C SER A 9 10.93 4.37 -5.38
N LEU A 10 10.12 3.91 -6.33
CA LEU A 10 8.72 3.58 -6.08
C LEU A 10 8.61 2.34 -5.18
N PHE A 11 7.58 2.31 -4.36
CA PHE A 11 7.19 1.16 -3.56
C PHE A 11 5.68 0.98 -3.55
N VAL A 12 5.24 -0.26 -3.33
CA VAL A 12 3.85 -0.63 -3.04
C VAL A 12 3.87 -1.60 -1.87
N VAL A 13 2.96 -1.42 -0.92
CA VAL A 13 2.64 -2.40 0.13
C VAL A 13 1.14 -2.55 0.19
N GLY A 14 0.63 -3.77 0.24
CA GLY A 14 -0.82 -3.96 0.26
C GLY A 14 -1.30 -5.34 0.69
N ALA A 15 -2.61 -5.43 0.83
CA ALA A 15 -3.38 -6.66 0.97
C ALA A 15 -4.42 -6.70 -0.16
N ASN A 16 -4.55 -7.84 -0.83
CA ASN A 16 -5.57 -8.05 -1.87
C ASN A 16 -6.23 -9.42 -1.73
N HIS A 17 -7.24 -9.70 -2.55
CA HIS A 17 -7.97 -10.96 -2.53
C HIS A 17 -7.12 -12.21 -2.81
N ARG A 18 -5.91 -12.09 -3.36
CA ARG A 18 -5.00 -13.22 -3.65
C ARG A 18 -4.07 -13.50 -2.49
N SER A 19 -3.61 -12.47 -1.79
CA SER A 19 -2.60 -12.57 -0.73
C SER A 19 -3.20 -12.69 0.67
N SER A 20 -4.47 -12.34 0.85
CA SER A 20 -5.00 -12.02 2.18
C SER A 20 -6.46 -12.49 2.33
N PRO A 21 -6.88 -12.95 3.52
CA PRO A 21 -8.29 -13.18 3.83
C PRO A 21 -9.10 -11.88 3.79
N ILE A 22 -10.42 -11.99 3.57
CA ILE A 22 -11.33 -10.83 3.60
C ILE A 22 -11.29 -10.10 4.95
N GLY A 23 -11.25 -10.85 6.06
CA GLY A 23 -11.18 -10.28 7.41
C GLY A 23 -9.95 -9.39 7.62
N LEU A 24 -8.79 -9.77 7.07
CA LEU A 24 -7.60 -8.93 7.14
C LEU A 24 -7.80 -7.62 6.36
N ARG A 25 -8.38 -7.69 5.15
CA ARG A 25 -8.64 -6.50 4.32
C ARG A 25 -9.59 -5.53 5.00
N ASP A 26 -10.67 -6.02 5.61
CA ASP A 26 -11.63 -5.17 6.33
C ASP A 26 -10.97 -4.45 7.51
N ARG A 27 -10.05 -5.11 8.22
CA ARG A 27 -9.32 -4.51 9.35
C ARG A 27 -8.33 -3.43 8.92
N VAL A 28 -7.65 -3.64 7.80
CA VAL A 28 -6.68 -2.67 7.29
C VAL A 28 -7.29 -1.62 6.38
N PHE A 29 -8.58 -1.75 6.02
CA PHE A 29 -9.32 -0.77 5.22
C PHE A 29 -9.16 0.64 5.77
N VAL A 30 -8.86 1.58 4.88
CA VAL A 30 -8.64 2.99 5.20
C VAL A 30 -9.77 3.80 4.58
N ASP A 31 -10.58 4.41 5.44
CA ASP A 31 -11.57 5.43 5.07
C ASP A 31 -10.94 6.84 5.05
N GLU A 32 -11.73 7.81 4.58
CA GLU A 32 -11.30 9.22 4.50
C GLU A 32 -10.93 9.80 5.87
N GLU A 33 -11.60 9.37 6.95
CA GLU A 33 -11.36 9.85 8.30
C GLU A 33 -10.02 9.34 8.87
N SER A 34 -9.63 8.09 8.57
CA SER A 34 -8.40 7.49 9.05
C SER A 34 -7.17 7.76 8.17
N ALA A 35 -7.37 8.16 6.91
CA ALA A 35 -6.27 8.46 5.98
C ALA A 35 -5.28 9.54 6.50
N PRO A 36 -5.72 10.68 7.07
CA PRO A 36 -4.80 11.70 7.60
C PRO A 36 -3.86 11.18 8.69
N LEU A 37 -4.35 10.30 9.57
CA LEU A 37 -3.55 9.69 10.64
C LEU A 37 -2.45 8.79 10.07
N ILE A 38 -2.78 8.02 9.03
CA ILE A 38 -1.79 7.16 8.35
C ILE A 38 -0.75 8.04 7.65
N PHE A 39 -1.16 9.06 6.91
CA PHE A 39 -0.22 9.97 6.25
C PHE A 39 0.72 10.65 7.24
N ASP A 40 0.24 11.04 8.41
CA ASP A 40 1.07 11.62 9.47
C ASP A 40 2.11 10.61 10.02
N GLN A 41 1.72 9.35 10.25
CA GLN A 41 2.66 8.27 10.64
C GLN A 41 3.72 8.00 9.56
N LEU A 42 3.31 8.00 8.29
CA LEU A 42 4.21 7.84 7.14
C LEU A 42 5.21 9.00 7.03
N ARG A 43 4.73 10.24 7.16
CA ARG A 43 5.57 11.45 7.13
C ARG A 43 6.59 11.47 8.25
N ARG A 44 6.20 11.10 9.48
CA ARG A 44 7.13 10.97 10.62
C ARG A 44 8.23 9.93 10.38
N SER A 45 7.97 8.97 9.52
CA SER A 45 8.94 7.94 9.10
C SER A 45 9.74 8.32 7.86
N GLY A 46 9.60 9.55 7.36
CA GLY A 46 10.31 10.06 6.18
C GLY A 46 9.63 9.74 4.84
N VAL A 47 8.44 9.14 4.85
CA VAL A 47 7.66 8.89 3.63
C VAL A 47 6.77 10.10 3.36
N THR A 48 7.21 10.97 2.47
CA THR A 48 6.52 12.24 2.16
C THR A 48 5.66 12.18 0.90
N GLN A 49 5.89 11.18 0.04
CA GLN A 49 5.15 10.94 -1.19
C GLN A 49 4.47 9.57 -1.10
N ALA A 50 3.18 9.57 -0.76
CA ALA A 50 2.37 8.35 -0.66
C ALA A 50 0.94 8.62 -1.11
N LEU A 51 0.32 7.58 -1.65
CA LEU A 51 -1.07 7.46 -2.05
C LEU A 51 -1.64 6.24 -1.33
N ILE A 52 -2.86 6.35 -0.79
CA ILE A 52 -3.59 5.22 -0.22
C ILE A 52 -4.71 4.86 -1.19
N LEU A 53 -4.74 3.61 -1.63
CA LEU A 53 -5.82 3.04 -2.42
C LEU A 53 -6.55 2.02 -1.56
N SER A 54 -7.77 2.34 -1.16
CA SER A 54 -8.58 1.49 -0.27
C SER A 54 -9.94 1.24 -0.88
N THR A 55 -10.21 -0.03 -1.18
CA THR A 55 -11.43 -0.56 -1.80
C THR A 55 -11.81 -1.87 -1.10
N CYS A 56 -12.94 -2.48 -1.45
CA CYS A 56 -13.30 -3.81 -0.92
C CYS A 56 -12.31 -4.92 -1.34
N ASP A 57 -11.67 -4.76 -2.50
CA ASP A 57 -10.83 -5.81 -3.09
C ASP A 57 -9.36 -5.68 -2.72
N ARG A 58 -8.91 -4.46 -2.44
CA ARG A 58 -7.53 -4.15 -2.09
C ARG A 58 -7.40 -2.95 -1.15
N VAL A 59 -6.37 -3.02 -0.32
CA VAL A 59 -5.85 -1.90 0.44
C VAL A 59 -4.35 -1.81 0.17
N GLU A 60 -3.91 -0.71 -0.44
CA GLU A 60 -2.51 -0.47 -0.81
C GLU A 60 -2.04 0.92 -0.35
N VAL A 61 -0.79 1.00 0.10
CA VAL A 61 -0.03 2.25 0.09
C VAL A 61 0.99 2.18 -1.04
N GLN A 62 0.91 3.15 -1.94
CA GLN A 62 1.84 3.32 -3.06
C GLN A 62 2.62 4.61 -2.83
N GLY A 63 3.89 4.68 -3.19
CA GLY A 63 4.65 5.90 -2.95
C GLY A 63 6.05 5.89 -3.53
N ALA A 64 6.80 6.96 -3.23
CA ALA A 64 8.21 7.11 -3.58
C ALA A 64 9.03 7.40 -2.32
N SER A 65 10.20 6.79 -2.22
CA SER A 65 11.12 7.00 -1.09
C SER A 65 12.57 6.85 -1.51
N ASP A 66 13.45 7.66 -0.92
CA ASP A 66 14.91 7.49 -1.02
C ASP A 66 15.37 6.18 -0.35
N ASN A 67 14.58 5.66 0.60
CA ASN A 67 14.76 4.38 1.26
C ASN A 67 13.47 3.54 1.20
N PRO A 68 13.20 2.81 0.11
CA PRO A 68 11.97 2.05 -0.07
C PRO A 68 11.84 0.92 0.97
N GLN A 69 12.93 0.33 1.44
CA GLN A 69 12.87 -0.74 2.45
C GLN A 69 12.35 -0.22 3.79
N SER A 70 12.81 0.96 4.21
CA SER A 70 12.28 1.62 5.41
C SER A 70 10.81 2.01 5.22
N ALA A 71 10.44 2.55 4.06
CA ALA A 71 9.05 2.91 3.76
C ALA A 71 8.12 1.69 3.82
N ILE A 72 8.54 0.58 3.21
CA ILE A 72 7.81 -0.69 3.24
C ILE A 72 7.63 -1.18 4.68
N ALA A 73 8.70 -1.16 5.49
CA ALA A 73 8.63 -1.57 6.88
C ALA A 73 7.66 -0.71 7.70
N THR A 74 7.66 0.61 7.48
CA THR A 74 6.70 1.52 8.11
C THR A 74 5.27 1.18 7.73
N VAL A 75 4.94 1.04 6.44
CA VAL A 75 3.56 0.73 6.02
C VAL A 75 3.10 -0.61 6.61
N ARG A 76 3.97 -1.64 6.56
CA ARG A 76 3.67 -2.95 7.14
C ARG A 76 3.35 -2.85 8.63
N LYS A 77 4.11 -2.02 9.36
CA LYS A 77 3.86 -1.76 10.78
C LYS A 77 2.49 -1.11 10.99
N VAL A 78 2.16 -0.07 10.22
CA VAL A 78 0.85 0.62 10.31
C VAL A 78 -0.30 -0.35 10.05
N PHE A 79 -0.21 -1.20 9.02
CA PHE A 79 -1.24 -2.21 8.76
C PHE A 79 -1.31 -3.27 9.85
N ALA A 80 -0.17 -3.73 10.37
CA ALA A 80 -0.13 -4.71 11.45
C ALA A 80 -0.73 -4.18 12.76
N GLU A 81 -0.55 -2.89 13.08
CA GLU A 81 -1.17 -2.25 14.24
C GLU A 81 -2.69 -2.21 14.15
N ARG A 82 -3.26 -2.18 12.94
CA ARG A 82 -4.71 -2.24 12.69
C ARG A 82 -5.28 -3.66 12.72
N ALA A 83 -4.46 -4.68 12.48
CA ALA A 83 -4.87 -6.09 12.41
C ALA A 83 -3.91 -7.03 13.18
N PRO A 84 -3.67 -6.80 14.49
CA PRO A 84 -2.61 -7.49 15.22
C PRO A 84 -2.82 -9.01 15.33
N VAL A 85 -4.07 -9.45 15.54
CA VAL A 85 -4.42 -10.87 15.69
C VAL A 85 -4.28 -11.63 14.36
N ASP A 86 -4.77 -11.04 13.28
CA ASP A 86 -4.71 -11.62 11.93
C ASP A 86 -3.25 -11.76 11.47
N VAL A 87 -2.45 -10.70 11.65
CA VAL A 87 -1.03 -10.71 11.28
C VAL A 87 -0.24 -11.73 12.09
N GLN A 88 -0.47 -11.83 13.41
CA GLN A 88 0.18 -12.86 14.23
C GLN A 88 -0.18 -14.27 13.77
N THR A 89 -1.46 -14.51 13.47
CA THR A 89 -1.95 -15.81 13.02
C THR A 89 -1.33 -16.23 11.69
N LEU A 90 -1.37 -15.35 10.69
CA LEU A 90 -0.83 -15.61 9.36
C LEU A 90 0.71 -15.78 9.41
N THR A 91 1.39 -14.94 10.18
CA THR A 91 2.85 -15.06 10.35
C THR A 91 3.24 -16.38 11.03
N ALA A 92 2.47 -16.85 12.01
CA ALA A 92 2.69 -18.14 12.66
C ALA A 92 2.48 -19.33 11.71
N GLN A 93 1.69 -19.16 10.65
CA GLN A 93 1.47 -20.14 9.58
C GLN A 93 2.54 -20.07 8.48
N GLY A 94 3.44 -19.08 8.54
CA GLY A 94 4.50 -18.87 7.55
C GLY A 94 4.08 -18.00 6.36
N ASP A 95 2.88 -17.41 6.41
CA ASP A 95 2.34 -16.57 5.35
C ASP A 95 2.66 -15.08 5.59
N ASP A 96 3.01 -14.36 4.53
CA ASP A 96 3.14 -12.90 4.58
C ASP A 96 1.76 -12.25 4.34
N PRO A 97 1.15 -11.58 5.35
CA PRO A 97 -0.17 -10.98 5.20
C PRO A 97 -0.20 -9.82 4.19
N PHE A 98 0.96 -9.23 3.88
CA PHE A 98 1.08 -8.05 3.02
C PHE A 98 2.13 -8.26 1.93
N TYR A 99 1.72 -8.19 0.67
CA TYR A 99 2.71 -8.13 -0.41
C TYR A 99 3.40 -6.78 -0.42
N HIS A 100 4.63 -6.78 -0.92
CA HIS A 100 5.38 -5.56 -1.15
C HIS A 100 6.24 -5.69 -2.40
N MET A 101 6.51 -4.56 -3.04
CA MET A 101 7.36 -4.47 -4.21
C MET A 101 8.00 -3.09 -4.30
N SER A 102 9.12 -3.00 -5.02
CA SER A 102 9.82 -1.74 -5.23
C SER A 102 10.36 -1.59 -6.66
N GLY A 103 10.74 -0.36 -7.02
CA GLY A 103 11.33 -0.03 -8.32
C GLY A 103 10.39 -0.31 -9.50
N GLY A 104 10.91 -0.91 -10.56
CA GLY A 104 10.15 -1.17 -11.78
C GLY A 104 8.95 -2.12 -11.59
N VAL A 105 9.02 -3.04 -10.61
CA VAL A 105 7.90 -3.94 -10.30
C VAL A 105 6.75 -3.16 -9.65
N ALA A 106 7.07 -2.26 -8.72
CA ALA A 106 6.10 -1.33 -8.12
C ALA A 106 5.46 -0.44 -9.19
N ALA A 107 6.25 0.13 -10.10
CA ALA A 107 5.73 0.92 -11.21
C ALA A 107 4.72 0.13 -12.05
N ARG A 108 5.05 -1.12 -12.42
CA ARG A 108 4.16 -1.98 -13.21
C ARG A 108 2.83 -2.25 -12.49
N GLN A 109 2.86 -2.52 -11.19
CA GLN A 109 1.65 -2.71 -10.38
C GLN A 109 0.79 -1.45 -10.34
N ILE A 110 1.39 -0.28 -10.09
CA ILE A 110 0.69 1.01 -10.05
C ILE A 110 -0.05 1.24 -11.37
N PHE A 111 0.62 1.02 -12.51
CA PHE A 111 -0.02 1.13 -13.82
C PHE A 111 -1.10 0.08 -14.06
N ALA A 112 -0.89 -1.18 -13.65
CA ALA A 112 -1.89 -2.23 -13.80
C ALA A 112 -3.17 -1.93 -12.99
N VAL A 113 -3.01 -1.39 -11.77
CA VAL A 113 -4.12 -0.98 -10.92
C VAL A 113 -4.83 0.25 -11.50
N ALA A 114 -4.09 1.28 -11.90
CA ALA A 114 -4.66 2.52 -12.45
C ALA A 114 -5.39 2.31 -13.79
N SER A 115 -4.99 1.30 -14.58
CA SER A 115 -5.66 0.92 -15.83
C SER A 115 -6.83 -0.06 -15.64
N SER A 116 -7.23 -0.33 -14.39
CA SER A 116 -8.25 -1.33 -14.03
C SER A 116 -7.96 -2.75 -14.51
N LEU A 117 -6.72 -3.06 -14.89
CA LEU A 117 -6.30 -4.41 -15.33
C LEU A 117 -6.22 -5.43 -14.18
N ASP A 118 -6.28 -4.97 -12.93
CA ASP A 118 -6.25 -5.80 -11.71
C ASP A 118 -7.56 -5.71 -10.88
N SER A 119 -8.68 -5.41 -11.54
CA SER A 119 -10.03 -5.41 -10.95
C SER A 119 -10.68 -6.80 -11.03
N GLN A 120 -11.44 -7.20 -10.01
CA GLN A 120 -12.28 -8.41 -10.07
C GLN A 120 -13.37 -8.33 -11.16
N ILE A 121 -13.71 -7.11 -11.58
CA ILE A 121 -14.64 -6.81 -12.67
C ILE A 121 -13.93 -5.93 -13.68
N ILE A 122 -13.63 -6.49 -14.86
CA ILE A 122 -13.04 -5.75 -15.98
C ILE A 122 -14.09 -4.73 -16.45
N GLY A 123 -13.85 -3.42 -16.23
CA GLY A 123 -14.61 -2.35 -16.88
C GLY A 123 -15.35 -1.33 -15.99
N GLU A 124 -15.28 -1.39 -14.66
CA GLU A 124 -15.88 -0.33 -13.82
C GLU A 124 -14.89 0.80 -13.47
N PRO A 125 -15.30 2.09 -13.58
CA PRO A 125 -14.44 3.26 -13.40
C PRO A 125 -14.21 3.66 -11.93
N GLN A 126 -14.20 2.72 -10.98
CA GLN A 126 -14.06 3.05 -9.55
C GLN A 126 -12.64 3.53 -9.18
N VAL A 127 -11.58 2.97 -9.77
CA VAL A 127 -10.20 3.36 -9.45
C VAL A 127 -9.84 4.75 -10.02
N LEU A 128 -10.41 5.11 -11.17
CA LEU A 128 -10.09 6.37 -11.86
C LEU A 128 -10.63 7.60 -11.11
N GLY A 129 -11.70 7.45 -10.34
CA GLY A 129 -12.27 8.51 -9.49
C GLY A 129 -11.35 8.88 -8.34
N GLN A 130 -10.83 7.88 -7.61
CA GLN A 130 -9.96 8.11 -6.45
C GLN A 130 -8.59 8.71 -6.82
N VAL A 131 -8.03 8.35 -7.98
CA VAL A 131 -6.79 8.98 -8.49
C VAL A 131 -6.99 10.48 -8.80
N LYS A 132 -8.20 10.90 -9.17
CA LYS A 132 -8.49 12.32 -9.42
C LYS A 132 -8.67 13.13 -8.14
N GLU A 133 -9.05 12.50 -7.04
CA GLU A 133 -9.34 13.16 -5.75
C GLU A 133 -8.18 13.11 -4.75
N SER A 134 -7.09 12.40 -5.09
CA SER A 134 -5.88 12.28 -4.27
C SER A 134 -4.83 13.36 -4.53
#